data_AF-A0A3N5LNW6-F1
#
_entry.id   AF-A0A3N5LNW6-F1
#
_cell.length_a   1.000
_cell.length_b   1.000
_cell.length_c   1.000
_cell.angle_alpha   90.00
_cell.angle_beta   90.00
_cell.angle_gamma   90.00
#
_symmetry.space_group_name_H-M   'P 1'
#
loop_
_entity.id
_entity.type
_entity.pdbx_description
1 polymer ?
#
loop_
_entity_poly.entity_id
_entity_poly.type
_entity_poly.pdbx_seq_one_letter_code
_entity_poly.pdbx_strand_id
1 'polypeptide(L)'
;MSPLTETSRRRLIYGGLIAVVAVLTAGVTYLALNISERKAEATETFVRLVETDETTVDPAIWGQNFPRQYDAYLRTVDTERTSYGGSEAFDKLEMDPRLVTIFSGYAFGIDYKEERGHAYMLTDQEETA
;
A
#
# COMPACT_ATOMS: atom_id res chain seq x y z
N MET A 1 -11.70 -24.94 -70.75
CA MET A 1 -11.74 -24.30 -69.42
C MET A 1 -10.59 -24.89 -68.62
N SER A 2 -9.46 -24.19 -68.48
CA SER A 2 -8.18 -24.79 -68.08
C SER A 2 -8.07 -24.99 -66.55
N PRO A 3 -7.90 -26.23 -66.05
CA PRO A 3 -7.84 -26.54 -64.61
C PRO A 3 -6.57 -26.03 -63.91
N LEU A 4 -5.55 -25.62 -64.67
CA LEU A 4 -4.24 -25.20 -64.15
C LEU A 4 -4.27 -23.81 -63.47
N THR A 5 -5.21 -22.93 -63.83
CA THR A 5 -5.34 -21.59 -63.23
C THR A 5 -6.05 -21.64 -61.87
N GLU A 6 -6.98 -22.58 -61.69
CA GLU A 6 -7.76 -22.72 -60.47
C GLU A 6 -6.92 -23.29 -59.31
N THR A 7 -6.02 -24.23 -59.59
CA THR A 7 -5.09 -24.76 -58.58
C THR A 7 -4.10 -23.71 -58.08
N SER A 8 -3.58 -22.86 -58.98
CA SER A 8 -2.66 -21.77 -58.63
C SER A 8 -3.36 -20.70 -57.77
N ARG A 9 -4.59 -20.31 -58.15
CA ARG A 9 -5.42 -19.38 -57.37
C ARG A 9 -5.75 -19.93 -55.98
N ARG A 10 -6.10 -21.21 -55.87
CA ARG A 10 -6.34 -21.86 -54.57
C ARG A 10 -5.09 -21.89 -53.70
N ARG A 11 -3.91 -22.19 -54.26
CA ARG A 11 -2.63 -22.14 -53.52
C ARG A 11 -2.30 -20.75 -53.00
N LEU A 12 -2.55 -19.70 -53.79
CA LEU A 12 -2.36 -18.31 -53.34
C LEU A 12 -3.35 -17.93 -52.22
N ILE A 13 -4.61 -18.36 -52.32
CA ILE A 13 -5.62 -18.15 -51.27
C ILE A 13 -5.22 -18.87 -49.98
N TYR A 14 -4.83 -20.14 -50.05
CA TYR A 14 -4.39 -20.89 -48.87
C TYR A 14 -3.09 -20.34 -48.27
N GLY A 15 -2.14 -19.91 -49.11
CA GLY A 15 -0.92 -19.25 -48.65
C GLY A 15 -1.21 -17.93 -47.94
N GLY A 16 -2.12 -17.11 -48.48
CA GLY A 16 -2.57 -15.88 -47.84
C GLY A 16 -3.29 -16.13 -46.51
N LEU A 17 -4.15 -17.14 -46.45
CA LEU A 17 -4.83 -17.53 -45.22
C LEU A 17 -3.83 -17.99 -44.14
N ILE A 18 -2.85 -18.82 -44.49
CA ILE A 18 -1.80 -19.26 -43.58
C ILE A 18 -0.99 -18.06 -43.06
N ALA A 19 -0.64 -17.11 -43.92
CA ALA A 19 0.06 -15.90 -43.52
C ALA A 19 -0.75 -15.05 -42.53
N VAL A 20 -2.05 -14.86 -42.78
CA VAL A 20 -2.94 -14.12 -41.87
C VAL A 20 -3.04 -14.82 -40.52
N VAL A 21 -3.26 -16.14 -40.50
CA VAL A 21 -3.32 -16.91 -39.25
C VAL A 21 -1.99 -16.81 -38.50
N ALA A 22 -0.85 -16.95 -39.17
CA ALA A 22 0.46 -16.84 -38.55
C ALA A 22 0.68 -15.46 -37.91
N VAL A 23 0.28 -14.36 -38.58
CA VAL A 23 0.37 -13.00 -38.04
C VAL A 23 -0.56 -12.83 -36.84
N LEU A 24 -1.81 -13.31 -36.91
CA LEU A 24 -2.75 -13.24 -35.78
C LEU A 24 -2.25 -14.04 -34.58
N THR A 25 -1.75 -15.25 -34.79
CA THR A 25 -1.17 -16.06 -33.72
C THR A 25 0.04 -15.38 -33.11
N ALA A 26 0.96 -14.84 -33.92
CA ALA A 26 2.11 -14.09 -33.41
C ALA A 26 1.68 -12.86 -32.59
N GLY A 27 0.64 -12.15 -33.03
CA GLY A 27 0.07 -11.01 -32.30
C GLY A 27 -0.54 -11.41 -30.95
N VAL A 28 -1.32 -12.49 -30.91
CA VAL A 28 -1.89 -13.01 -29.66
C VAL A 28 -0.81 -13.51 -28.71
N THR A 29 0.20 -14.24 -29.21
CA THR A 29 1.32 -14.70 -28.39
C THR A 29 2.12 -13.53 -27.83
N TYR A 30 2.40 -12.50 -28.65
CA TYR A 30 3.09 -11.30 -28.18
C TYR A 30 2.32 -10.59 -27.07
N LEU A 31 1.00 -10.43 -27.23
CA LEU A 31 0.16 -9.84 -26.20
C LEU A 31 0.15 -10.68 -24.92
N ALA A 32 0.07 -12.01 -25.03
CA ALA A 32 0.11 -12.92 -23.89
C ALA A 32 1.45 -12.82 -23.13
N LEU A 33 2.57 -12.76 -23.84
CA LEU A 33 3.90 -12.56 -23.24
C LEU A 33 3.99 -11.20 -22.55
N ASN A 34 3.51 -10.13 -23.19
CA ASN A 34 3.50 -8.80 -22.59
C ASN A 34 2.66 -8.74 -21.31
N ILE A 35 1.46 -9.33 -21.31
CA ILE A 35 0.61 -9.42 -20.11
C ILE A 35 1.30 -10.25 -19.02
N SER A 36 1.92 -11.37 -19.38
CA SER A 36 2.63 -12.23 -18.44
C SER A 36 3.80 -11.51 -17.77
N GLU A 37 4.59 -10.77 -18.54
CA GLU A 37 5.70 -9.95 -18.05
C GLU A 37 5.21 -8.86 -17.09
N ARG A 38 4.17 -8.10 -17.49
CA ARG A 38 3.60 -7.05 -16.62
C ARG A 38 3.00 -7.60 -15.34
N LYS A 39 2.41 -8.80 -15.37
CA LYS A 39 1.94 -9.47 -14.15
C LYS A 39 3.08 -9.94 -13.25
N ALA A 40 4.18 -10.40 -13.83
CA ALA A 40 5.38 -10.78 -13.07
C ALA A 40 6.01 -9.54 -12.40
N GLU A 41 6.20 -8.45 -13.16
CA GLU A 41 6.69 -7.17 -12.62
C GLU A 41 5.78 -6.63 -11.50
N ALA A 42 4.46 -6.72 -11.67
CA ALA A 42 3.50 -6.26 -10.66
C ALA A 42 3.55 -7.04 -9.33
N THR A 43 4.22 -8.19 -9.29
CA THR A 43 4.41 -8.96 -8.05
C THR A 43 5.50 -8.32 -7.17
N GLU A 44 6.50 -7.67 -7.79
CA GLU A 44 7.57 -6.96 -7.09
C GLU A 44 7.18 -5.47 -6.95
N THR A 45 6.47 -5.16 -5.87
CA THR A 45 5.90 -3.82 -5.66
C THR A 45 6.88 -2.79 -5.09
N PHE A 46 8.03 -3.24 -4.57
CA PHE A 46 9.06 -2.38 -4.00
C PHE A 46 10.44 -3.03 -4.13
N VAL A 47 11.49 -2.19 -4.08
CA VAL A 47 12.87 -2.68 -4.06
C VAL A 47 13.17 -3.21 -2.66
N ARG A 48 13.37 -4.53 -2.54
CA ARG A 48 13.76 -5.17 -1.28
C ARG A 48 15.28 -5.12 -1.12
N LEU A 49 15.75 -4.28 -0.20
CA LEU A 49 17.16 -4.15 0.18
C LEU A 49 17.53 -5.06 1.35
N VAL A 50 16.58 -5.25 2.28
CA VAL A 50 16.74 -6.13 3.46
C VAL A 50 15.59 -7.12 3.51
N GLU A 51 15.87 -8.36 3.89
CA GLU A 51 14.83 -9.36 4.16
C GLU A 51 14.09 -9.00 5.45
N THR A 52 12.77 -8.90 5.35
CA THR A 52 11.86 -8.68 6.48
C THR A 52 10.87 -9.83 6.51
N ASP A 53 10.67 -10.40 7.69
CA ASP A 53 9.74 -11.51 7.93
C ASP A 53 8.69 -11.16 9.00
N GLU A 54 7.82 -12.12 9.33
CA GLU A 54 6.76 -11.95 10.33
C GLU A 54 7.28 -11.74 11.76
N THR A 55 8.57 -11.92 12.01
CA THR A 55 9.21 -11.74 13.32
C THR A 55 9.95 -10.41 13.44
N THR A 56 10.06 -9.65 12.34
CA THR A 56 10.79 -8.38 12.29
C THR A 56 9.96 -7.26 12.92
N VAL A 57 10.24 -6.93 14.18
CA VAL A 57 9.52 -5.88 14.93
C VAL A 57 10.16 -4.50 14.79
N ASP A 58 11.49 -4.41 14.66
CA ASP A 58 12.21 -3.13 14.63
C ASP A 58 11.85 -2.30 13.38
N PRO A 59 11.18 -1.14 13.53
CA PRO A 59 10.75 -0.31 12.41
C PRO A 59 11.92 0.25 11.59
N ALA A 60 13.12 0.37 12.16
CA ALA A 60 14.29 0.85 11.43
C ALA A 60 14.71 -0.14 10.33
N ILE A 61 14.50 -1.45 10.54
CA ILE A 61 14.77 -2.49 9.53
C ILE A 61 13.79 -2.34 8.36
N TRP A 62 12.50 -2.14 8.66
CA TRP A 62 11.48 -1.83 7.64
C TRP A 62 11.81 -0.54 6.86
N GLY A 63 12.33 0.48 7.56
CA GLY A 63 12.70 1.76 6.96
C GLY A 63 13.80 1.70 5.89
N GLN A 64 14.61 0.63 5.87
CA GLN A 64 15.59 0.42 4.81
C GLN A 64 14.91 0.12 3.47
N ASN A 65 13.81 -0.64 3.48
CA ASN A 65 13.00 -0.92 2.28
C ASN A 65 12.01 0.22 1.97
N PHE A 66 11.53 0.92 2.99
CA PHE A 66 10.45 1.91 2.90
C PHE A 66 10.82 3.27 3.51
N PRO A 67 11.82 3.98 2.97
CA PRO A 67 12.39 5.17 3.62
C PRO A 67 11.38 6.32 3.76
N ARG A 68 10.46 6.49 2.80
CA ARG A 68 9.44 7.56 2.86
C ARG A 68 8.39 7.31 3.95
N GLN A 69 7.99 6.06 4.10
CA GLN A 69 7.03 5.63 5.12
C GLN A 69 7.65 5.72 6.51
N TYR A 70 8.92 5.32 6.64
CA TYR A 70 9.66 5.44 7.89
C TYR A 70 9.86 6.89 8.32
N ASP A 71 10.22 7.78 7.39
CA ASP A 71 10.27 9.23 7.66
C ASP A 71 8.93 9.80 8.14
N ALA A 72 7.82 9.40 7.51
CA ALA A 72 6.48 9.82 7.94
C ALA A 72 6.12 9.25 9.34
N TYR A 73 6.53 8.01 9.63
CA TYR A 73 6.35 7.42 10.96
C TYR A 73 7.13 8.17 12.04
N LEU A 74 8.39 8.54 11.77
CA LEU A 74 9.21 9.30 12.72
C LEU A 74 8.63 10.68 13.02
N ARG A 75 7.97 11.33 12.06
CA ARG A 75 7.29 12.62 12.26
C ARG A 75 6.08 12.58 13.18
N THR A 76 5.66 11.40 13.65
CA THR A 76 4.61 11.31 14.68
C THR A 76 5.06 11.83 16.06
N VAL A 77 6.34 12.20 16.21
CA VAL A 77 6.82 12.96 17.38
C VAL A 77 6.39 14.43 17.35
N ASP A 78 6.05 14.96 16.17
CA ASP A 78 5.71 16.37 16.00
C ASP A 78 4.37 16.69 16.66
N THR A 79 4.31 17.80 17.40
CA THR A 79 3.11 18.25 18.10
C THR A 79 2.48 19.41 17.37
N GLU A 80 1.22 19.25 16.99
CA GLU A 80 0.43 20.27 16.31
C GLU A 80 -0.90 20.50 17.04
N ARG A 81 -1.39 21.74 17.04
CA ARG A 81 -2.67 22.09 17.68
C ARG A 81 -3.68 22.58 16.67
N THR A 82 -4.91 22.10 16.81
CA THR A 82 -6.06 22.53 16.02
C THR A 82 -7.11 23.15 16.94
N SER A 83 -8.19 23.69 16.37
CA SER A 83 -9.26 24.32 17.16
C SER A 83 -10.00 23.36 18.10
N TYR A 84 -9.96 22.04 17.84
CA TYR A 84 -10.76 21.06 18.57
C TYR A 84 -9.97 19.83 19.05
N GLY A 85 -8.64 19.86 18.95
CA GLY A 85 -7.78 18.73 19.29
C GLY A 85 -6.39 18.94 18.72
N GLY A 86 -5.69 17.85 18.42
CA GLY A 86 -4.39 17.90 17.77
C GLY A 86 -3.51 16.76 18.22
N SER A 87 -2.27 17.09 18.56
CA SER A 87 -1.29 16.14 19.10
C SER A 87 -0.57 16.71 20.33
N GLU A 88 -1.17 17.74 20.95
CA GLU A 88 -0.77 18.28 22.25
C GLU A 88 -1.58 17.57 23.33
N ALA A 89 -0.92 16.84 24.23
CA ALA A 89 -1.58 16.06 25.28
C ALA A 89 -2.07 16.93 26.46
N PHE A 90 -3.04 17.81 26.18
CA PHE A 90 -3.73 18.59 27.21
C PHE A 90 -4.78 17.75 27.95
N ASP A 91 -5.17 18.19 29.15
CA ASP A 91 -6.18 17.50 29.97
C ASP A 91 -7.61 17.81 29.49
N LYS A 92 -8.36 16.78 29.09
CA LYS A 92 -9.76 16.91 28.68
C LYS A 92 -10.69 17.17 29.87
N LEU A 93 -10.32 16.74 31.08
CA LEU A 93 -11.08 16.97 32.31
C LEU A 93 -11.06 18.45 32.71
N GLU A 94 -9.95 19.15 32.45
CA GLU A 94 -9.87 20.61 32.64
C GLU A 94 -10.71 21.36 31.61
N MET A 95 -10.70 20.92 30.35
CA MET A 95 -11.49 21.56 29.27
C MET A 95 -13.00 21.32 29.41
N ASP A 96 -13.41 20.12 29.85
CA ASP A 96 -14.80 19.78 30.14
C ASP A 96 -14.95 19.16 31.54
N PRO A 97 -15.16 19.99 32.59
CA PRO A 97 -15.31 19.52 33.96
C PRO A 97 -16.48 18.56 34.19
N ARG A 98 -17.42 18.45 33.25
CA ARG A 98 -18.52 17.47 33.34
C ARG A 98 -18.00 16.04 33.22
N LEU A 99 -16.89 15.83 32.52
CA LEU A 99 -16.25 14.52 32.36
C LEU A 99 -15.83 13.92 33.70
N VAL A 100 -15.37 14.75 34.64
CA VAL A 100 -15.06 14.31 36.02
C VAL A 100 -16.28 13.68 36.69
N THR A 101 -17.46 14.26 36.49
CA THR A 101 -18.71 13.72 37.06
C THR A 101 -19.16 12.47 36.32
N ILE A 102 -19.10 12.47 34.98
CA ILE A 102 -19.51 11.34 34.15
C ILE A 102 -18.65 10.09 34.42
N PHE A 103 -17.34 10.28 34.60
CA PHE A 103 -16.39 9.21 34.89
C PHE A 103 -16.16 8.97 36.39
N SER A 104 -17.03 9.51 37.25
CA SER A 104 -16.93 9.32 38.69
C SER A 104 -16.93 7.83 39.04
N GLY A 105 -15.88 7.40 39.76
CA GLY A 105 -15.66 5.99 40.11
C GLY A 105 -14.84 5.20 39.08
N TYR A 106 -14.29 5.84 38.05
CA TYR A 106 -13.44 5.19 37.04
C TYR A 106 -12.15 5.98 36.78
N ALA A 107 -11.10 5.31 36.28
CA ALA A 107 -9.76 5.90 36.12
C ALA A 107 -9.73 7.07 35.13
N PHE A 108 -10.63 7.10 34.13
CA PHE A 108 -10.78 8.26 33.24
C PHE A 108 -11.22 9.55 33.93
N GLY A 109 -11.72 9.48 35.18
CA GLY A 109 -11.98 10.67 36.00
C GLY A 109 -10.74 11.21 36.73
N ILE A 110 -9.60 10.53 36.61
CA ILE A 110 -8.30 10.91 37.19
C ILE A 110 -7.39 11.46 36.11
N ASP A 111 -7.22 10.73 35.01
CA ASP A 111 -6.41 11.14 33.87
C ASP A 111 -7.10 10.80 32.55
N TYR A 112 -7.32 11.82 31.73
CA TYR A 112 -7.86 11.67 30.37
C TYR A 112 -7.37 12.80 29.48
N LYS A 113 -6.21 12.58 28.84
CA LYS A 113 -5.57 13.56 27.95
C LYS A 113 -6.02 13.43 26.50
N GLU A 114 -5.81 14.50 25.74
CA GLU A 114 -5.82 14.46 24.28
C GLU A 114 -4.74 13.51 23.75
N GLU A 115 -5.11 12.73 22.75
CA GLU A 115 -4.21 11.82 22.07
C GLU A 115 -3.09 12.58 21.35
N ARG A 116 -1.93 11.93 21.23
CA ARG A 116 -0.80 12.41 20.44
C ARG A 116 -0.25 11.31 19.54
N GLY A 117 0.76 11.65 18.74
CA GLY A 117 1.27 10.75 17.71
C GLY A 117 1.81 9.42 18.25
N HIS A 118 1.76 8.39 17.40
CA HIS A 118 2.06 7.01 17.78
C HIS A 118 3.43 6.79 18.44
N ALA A 119 4.43 7.64 18.17
CA ALA A 119 5.73 7.58 18.83
C ALA A 119 5.65 7.64 20.36
N TYR A 120 4.59 8.26 20.92
CA TYR A 120 4.43 8.42 22.36
C TYR A 120 3.58 7.35 23.03
N MET A 121 3.00 6.39 22.28
CA MET A 121 1.98 5.48 22.81
C MET A 121 2.40 4.72 24.08
N LEU A 122 3.66 4.29 24.15
CA LEU A 122 4.17 3.51 25.29
C LEU A 122 4.41 4.43 26.48
N THR A 123 5.08 5.56 26.25
CA THR A 123 5.36 6.55 27.28
C THR A 123 4.08 7.09 27.90
N ASP A 124 3.06 7.39 27.09
CA ASP A 124 1.76 7.87 27.59
C ASP A 124 1.07 6.85 28.47
N GLN A 125 1.15 5.57 28.12
CA GLN A 125 0.58 4.48 28.91
C GLN A 125 1.35 4.27 30.22
N GLU A 126 2.66 4.50 30.23
CA GLU A 126 3.51 4.38 31.43
C GLU A 126 3.35 5.58 32.38
N GLU A 127 3.09 6.77 31.84
CA GLU A 127 3.02 8.03 32.59
C GLU A 127 1.59 8.41 33.03
N THR A 128 0.56 7.69 32.60
CA THR A 128 -0.83 7.93 33.04
C THR A 128 -0.97 7.76 34.56
N ALA A 129 -1.75 8.64 35.18
CA ALA A 129 -1.92 8.68 36.65
C ALA A 129 -2.80 7.56 37.24
#